data_AF-A0A1Q3GMK1-F1
#
_entry.id   AF-A0A1Q3GMK1-F1
#
_cell.length_a   1.000
_cell.length_b   1.000
_cell.length_c   1.000
_cell.angle_alpha   90.00
_cell.angle_beta   90.00
_cell.angle_gamma   90.00
#
_symmetry.space_group_name_H-M   'P 1'
#
loop_
_entity.id
_entity.type
_entity.pdbx_description
1 polymer ?
#
loop_
_entity_poly.entity_id
_entity_poly.type
_entity_poly.pdbx_seq_one_letter_code
_entity_poly.pdbx_strand_id
1 'polypeptide(L)'
;MKSITQLLLITIIAFGLQSCGGGEKANNTTDTTNTTPDTSATAGKTDKPDNTGETKDTPAKTDEGKSTEDKSAKKDTGDAEKNGIMERTLVGVWSQGDMVSFTFGPEANRCAYTDPAADLKGTYRVENGNTLIVEADNKKEYEKSTGRQGTMTYKIVQVTEQPPYQLILQEGEVKMTFKLTKSFGD
;
A
#
# COMPACT_ATOMS: atom_id res chain seq x y z
N MET A 1 21.48 14.63 44.44
CA MET A 1 22.55 13.79 43.88
C MET A 1 22.52 12.43 44.55
N LYS A 2 22.02 11.42 43.85
CA LYS A 2 22.19 9.99 44.19
C LYS A 2 22.50 9.27 42.88
N SER A 3 23.61 8.55 42.94
CA SER A 3 24.39 7.96 41.86
C SER A 3 24.07 6.46 41.75
N ILE A 4 24.67 5.82 40.74
CA ILE A 4 24.92 4.37 40.59
C ILE A 4 23.67 3.63 40.02
N THR A 5 23.68 2.91 38.90
CA THR A 5 24.75 2.07 38.30
C THR A 5 24.39 1.77 36.83
N GLN A 6 25.38 1.81 35.94
CA GLN A 6 25.37 1.03 34.70
C GLN A 6 25.31 -0.47 35.04
N LEU A 7 24.43 -1.22 34.40
CA LEU A 7 24.74 -2.62 34.11
C LEU A 7 24.41 -2.90 32.65
N LEU A 8 25.48 -2.90 31.87
CA LEU A 8 25.52 -3.28 30.48
C LEU A 8 25.65 -4.81 30.45
N LEU A 9 24.64 -5.53 29.95
CA LEU A 9 24.77 -6.97 29.68
C LEU A 9 24.58 -7.22 28.18
N ILE A 10 25.70 -7.34 27.49
CA ILE A 10 25.80 -7.80 26.10
C ILE A 10 25.59 -9.32 26.14
N THR A 11 24.57 -9.82 25.45
CA THR A 11 24.47 -11.26 25.14
C THR A 11 24.88 -11.44 23.69
N ILE A 12 26.09 -11.94 23.49
CA ILE A 12 26.63 -12.39 22.20
C ILE A 12 25.90 -13.68 21.85
N ILE A 13 25.12 -13.71 20.77
CA ILE A 13 24.66 -14.97 20.18
C ILE A 13 25.54 -15.27 18.97
N ALA A 14 26.27 -16.38 19.09
CA ALA A 14 27.25 -16.88 18.15
C ALA A 14 26.61 -17.36 16.84
N PHE A 15 27.36 -17.18 15.76
CA PHE A 15 27.10 -17.72 14.43
C PHE A 15 27.06 -19.26 14.45
N GLY A 16 25.93 -19.83 14.01
CA GLY A 16 25.84 -21.21 13.56
C GLY A 16 25.77 -21.25 12.03
N LEU A 17 26.92 -21.27 11.36
CA LEU A 17 27.01 -21.72 9.97
C LEU A 17 27.04 -23.25 9.98
N GLN A 18 25.93 -23.89 9.65
CA GLN A 18 25.93 -25.29 9.25
C GLN A 18 26.03 -25.37 7.72
N SER A 19 27.22 -25.76 7.27
CA SER A 19 27.50 -26.31 5.95
C SER A 19 26.73 -27.62 5.73
N CYS A 20 26.10 -27.83 4.58
CA CYS A 20 26.09 -29.13 3.88
C CYS A 20 25.42 -29.08 2.49
N GLY A 21 26.12 -29.57 1.47
CA GLY A 21 25.58 -30.06 0.18
C GLY A 21 25.44 -28.99 -0.92
N GLY A 22 26.28 -28.88 -1.94
CA GLY A 22 27.17 -29.88 -2.56
C GLY A 22 26.37 -30.81 -3.47
N GLY A 23 26.17 -30.45 -4.74
CA GLY A 23 25.45 -31.27 -5.71
C GLY A 23 25.21 -30.57 -7.04
N GLU A 24 26.24 -30.55 -7.88
CA GLU A 24 26.23 -30.11 -9.27
C GLU A 24 25.27 -30.95 -10.13
N LYS A 25 24.44 -30.29 -10.94
CA LYS A 25 23.99 -30.83 -12.23
C LYS A 25 23.99 -29.71 -13.26
N ALA A 26 25.13 -29.54 -13.91
CA ALA A 26 25.15 -29.04 -15.28
C ALA A 26 24.80 -30.21 -16.20
N ASN A 27 23.83 -30.04 -17.09
CA ASN A 27 23.90 -30.67 -18.39
C ASN A 27 23.48 -29.67 -19.46
N ASN A 28 24.28 -29.64 -20.51
CA ASN A 28 24.36 -28.60 -21.54
C ASN A 28 23.26 -28.67 -22.61
N THR A 29 23.18 -27.55 -23.35
CA THR A 29 22.88 -27.40 -24.79
C THR A 29 21.43 -27.03 -25.16
N THR A 30 21.08 -26.08 -26.05
CA THR A 30 21.68 -24.88 -26.70
C THR A 30 20.59 -24.36 -27.67
N ASP A 31 20.37 -23.02 -27.72
CA ASP A 31 19.77 -22.18 -28.80
C ASP A 31 18.36 -22.54 -29.37
N THR A 32 17.51 -21.65 -29.92
CA THR A 32 17.72 -20.34 -30.56
C THR A 32 16.39 -19.52 -30.61
N THR A 33 16.54 -18.19 -30.53
CA THR A 33 15.79 -17.09 -31.19
C THR A 33 14.29 -16.81 -31.02
N ASN A 34 14.05 -15.57 -30.56
CA ASN A 34 13.16 -14.51 -31.07
C ASN A 34 11.74 -14.82 -31.54
N THR A 35 10.77 -14.26 -30.80
CA THR A 35 9.74 -13.39 -31.40
C THR A 35 9.33 -12.27 -30.43
N THR A 36 9.32 -11.05 -30.98
CA THR A 36 8.86 -9.77 -30.44
C THR A 36 7.37 -9.79 -30.06
N PRO A 37 6.93 -9.07 -29.01
CA PRO A 37 5.57 -8.55 -28.94
C PRO A 37 5.57 -7.05 -29.25
N ASP A 38 4.99 -6.67 -30.38
CA ASP A 38 4.75 -5.27 -30.73
C ASP A 38 3.28 -4.88 -30.47
N THR A 39 3.14 -3.96 -29.52
CA THR A 39 2.26 -2.78 -29.45
C THR A 39 0.77 -2.82 -29.86
N SER A 40 -0.06 -2.57 -28.84
CA SER A 40 -1.27 -1.72 -28.70
C SER A 40 -2.08 -1.22 -29.93
N ALA A 41 -3.41 -1.36 -29.86
CA ALA A 41 -4.37 -0.28 -29.52
C ALA A 41 -5.72 -0.30 -30.30
N THR A 42 -6.78 -0.03 -29.54
CA THR A 42 -7.99 0.76 -29.89
C THR A 42 -9.30 0.04 -30.25
N ALA A 43 -10.34 0.58 -29.63
CA ALA A 43 -11.74 0.21 -29.53
C ALA A 43 -12.61 0.45 -30.77
N GLY A 44 -13.76 -0.24 -30.80
CA GLY A 44 -15.06 0.40 -31.03
C GLY A 44 -15.89 -0.11 -32.22
N LYS A 45 -17.03 -0.77 -31.92
CA LYS A 45 -18.41 -0.55 -32.46
C LYS A 45 -19.27 -1.79 -32.18
N THR A 46 -20.25 -1.71 -31.28
CA THR A 46 -21.68 -1.40 -31.53
C THR A 46 -22.47 -2.65 -31.95
N ASP A 47 -23.05 -3.35 -30.97
CA ASP A 47 -24.11 -4.33 -31.18
C ASP A 47 -25.43 -3.82 -30.61
N LYS A 48 -26.46 -3.79 -31.46
CA LYS A 48 -27.89 -3.83 -31.13
C LYS A 48 -28.69 -4.06 -32.43
N PRO A 49 -29.92 -4.61 -32.43
CA PRO A 49 -30.60 -5.56 -31.51
C PRO A 49 -31.08 -6.83 -32.26
N ASP A 50 -31.56 -7.83 -31.53
CA ASP A 50 -32.72 -8.58 -32.03
C ASP A 50 -33.69 -8.93 -30.90
N ASN A 51 -34.96 -9.06 -31.27
CA ASN A 51 -36.14 -8.72 -30.50
C ASN A 51 -37.05 -9.95 -30.45
N THR A 52 -37.24 -10.57 -29.27
CA THR A 52 -38.29 -11.57 -28.99
C THR A 52 -38.23 -11.85 -27.49
N GLY A 53 -39.26 -11.89 -26.68
CA GLY A 53 -40.71 -11.87 -26.80
C GLY A 53 -41.22 -12.31 -25.42
N GLU A 54 -42.36 -11.76 -24.99
CA GLU A 54 -43.11 -12.04 -23.74
C GLU A 54 -42.95 -13.43 -23.10
N THR A 55 -42.88 -13.50 -21.76
CA THR A 55 -44.04 -13.90 -20.92
C THR A 55 -43.82 -13.62 -19.41
N LYS A 56 -44.90 -13.19 -18.74
CA LYS A 56 -45.10 -13.18 -17.27
C LYS A 56 -45.17 -14.61 -16.73
N ASP A 57 -44.65 -14.83 -15.51
CA ASP A 57 -45.38 -15.24 -14.29
C ASP A 57 -44.41 -15.76 -13.20
N THR A 58 -44.63 -15.35 -11.95
CA THR A 58 -44.00 -15.87 -10.71
C THR A 58 -44.99 -16.91 -10.11
N PRO A 59 -44.75 -17.72 -9.04
CA PRO A 59 -43.55 -18.03 -8.24
C PRO A 59 -43.34 -19.53 -7.90
N ALA A 60 -42.18 -19.91 -7.34
CA ALA A 60 -42.08 -21.11 -6.49
C ALA A 60 -40.91 -21.03 -5.50
N LYS A 61 -41.22 -21.08 -4.19
CA LYS A 61 -40.29 -21.49 -3.13
C LYS A 61 -40.05 -22.99 -3.25
N THR A 62 -38.82 -23.47 -3.06
CA THR A 62 -38.50 -24.67 -2.26
C THR A 62 -37.06 -24.55 -1.76
N ASP A 63 -36.90 -25.02 -0.53
CA ASP A 63 -35.80 -24.88 0.41
C ASP A 63 -34.64 -25.87 0.16
N GLU A 64 -33.56 -25.65 0.89
CA GLU A 64 -32.44 -26.55 1.23
C GLU A 64 -31.35 -26.84 0.19
N GLY A 65 -30.15 -26.32 0.48
CA GLY A 65 -28.94 -26.71 -0.24
C GLY A 65 -27.64 -26.00 0.15
N LYS A 66 -27.25 -26.09 1.43
CA LYS A 66 -25.83 -26.08 1.88
C LYS A 66 -24.95 -24.91 1.37
N SER A 67 -25.04 -23.76 2.03
CA SER A 67 -24.03 -22.70 1.88
C SER A 67 -22.82 -23.03 2.76
N THR A 68 -21.72 -23.41 2.12
CA THR A 68 -20.40 -23.44 2.75
C THR A 68 -19.97 -21.99 2.96
N GLU A 69 -20.20 -21.47 4.16
CA GLU A 69 -19.78 -20.14 4.58
C GLU A 69 -18.25 -20.13 4.77
N ASP A 70 -17.50 -19.93 3.68
CA ASP A 70 -16.14 -19.40 3.77
C ASP A 70 -16.25 -17.87 3.79
N LYS A 71 -16.58 -17.33 4.97
CA LYS A 71 -16.53 -15.90 5.26
C LYS A 71 -15.07 -15.47 5.36
N SER A 72 -14.39 -15.40 4.21
CA SER A 72 -13.44 -14.31 4.00
C SER A 72 -14.26 -13.03 3.98
N ALA A 73 -14.49 -12.46 5.17
CA ALA A 73 -15.17 -11.19 5.32
C ALA A 73 -14.49 -10.18 4.40
N LYS A 74 -15.19 -9.80 3.32
CA LYS A 74 -14.74 -8.76 2.38
C LYS A 74 -14.46 -7.53 3.23
N LYS A 75 -13.18 -7.18 3.40
CA LYS A 75 -12.75 -6.00 4.14
C LYS A 75 -13.49 -4.81 3.54
N ASP A 76 -14.35 -4.16 4.33
CA ASP A 76 -15.06 -2.97 3.88
C ASP A 76 -14.04 -1.83 3.75
N THR A 77 -13.66 -1.55 2.50
CA THR A 77 -12.72 -0.49 2.15
C THR A 77 -13.37 0.90 2.13
N GLY A 78 -14.68 0.97 2.39
CA GLY A 78 -15.46 2.20 2.35
C GLY A 78 -15.79 2.68 0.95
N ASP A 79 -16.36 3.89 0.90
CA ASP A 79 -16.79 4.56 -0.33
C ASP A 79 -15.59 4.95 -1.22
N ALA A 80 -15.56 4.40 -2.44
CA ALA A 80 -14.45 4.56 -3.37
C ALA A 80 -14.27 6.02 -3.84
N GLU A 81 -15.35 6.79 -3.93
CA GLU A 81 -15.29 8.20 -4.33
C GLU A 81 -14.61 9.04 -3.24
N LYS A 82 -15.01 8.85 -1.98
CA LYS A 82 -14.36 9.51 -0.83
C LYS A 82 -12.88 9.17 -0.72
N ASN A 83 -12.52 7.90 -0.92
CA ASN A 83 -11.11 7.48 -0.93
C ASN A 83 -10.35 8.19 -2.05
N GLY A 84 -10.89 8.19 -3.28
CA GLY A 84 -10.24 8.81 -4.43
C GLY A 84 -10.14 10.33 -4.34
N ILE A 85 -11.08 11.02 -3.69
CA ILE A 85 -10.97 12.46 -3.40
C ILE A 85 -9.82 12.69 -2.41
N MET A 86 -9.78 11.94 -1.31
CA MET A 86 -8.72 12.09 -0.30
C MET A 86 -7.33 11.79 -0.88
N GLU A 87 -7.20 10.73 -1.67
CA GLU A 87 -5.95 10.38 -2.36
C GLU A 87 -5.47 11.54 -3.26
N ARG A 88 -6.37 12.17 -4.03
CA ARG A 88 -6.06 13.35 -4.84
C ARG A 88 -5.63 14.55 -3.99
N THR A 89 -6.31 14.81 -2.86
CA THR A 89 -5.96 15.90 -1.95
C THR A 89 -4.59 15.71 -1.29
N LEU A 90 -4.15 14.46 -1.11
CA LEU A 90 -2.85 14.16 -0.51
C LEU A 90 -1.67 14.37 -1.46
N VAL A 91 -1.88 14.44 -2.79
CA VAL A 91 -0.78 14.58 -3.76
C VAL A 91 0.07 15.82 -3.48
N GLY A 92 1.36 15.61 -3.19
CA GLY A 92 2.28 16.67 -2.79
C GLY A 92 3.39 16.18 -1.86
N VAL A 93 4.23 17.12 -1.42
CA VAL A 93 5.26 16.90 -0.39
C VAL A 93 4.79 17.55 0.91
N TRP A 94 4.62 16.73 1.95
CA TRP A 94 4.16 17.13 3.27
C TRP A 94 5.31 16.94 4.26
N SER A 95 5.75 18.01 4.93
CA SER A 95 6.93 17.98 5.79
C SER A 95 6.65 18.44 7.22
N GLN A 96 7.30 17.79 8.19
CA GLN A 96 7.37 18.20 9.59
C GLN A 96 8.78 18.78 9.85
N GLY A 97 9.06 19.97 9.30
CA GLY A 97 10.40 20.55 9.32
C GLY A 97 11.35 19.81 8.37
N ASP A 98 12.61 19.62 8.79
CA ASP A 98 13.66 18.97 7.98
C ASP A 98 13.83 17.47 8.28
N MET A 99 13.06 16.92 9.22
CA MET A 99 13.28 15.55 9.72
C MET A 99 12.40 14.52 9.01
N VAL A 100 11.09 14.76 8.95
CA VAL A 100 10.12 13.78 8.49
C VAL A 100 9.29 14.35 7.34
N SER A 101 9.19 13.62 6.24
CA SER A 101 8.34 14.01 5.12
C SER A 101 7.63 12.83 4.46
N PHE A 102 6.44 13.11 3.94
CA PHE A 102 5.74 12.26 3.00
C PHE A 102 5.73 12.93 1.63
N THR A 103 6.06 12.17 0.59
CA THR A 103 5.84 12.56 -0.80
C THR A 103 4.80 11.63 -1.39
N PHE A 104 3.63 12.17 -1.73
CA PHE A 104 2.58 11.44 -2.45
C PHE A 104 2.60 11.88 -3.91
N GLY A 105 2.92 10.94 -4.79
CA GLY A 105 3.01 11.18 -6.22
C GLY A 105 1.64 11.16 -6.90
N PRO A 106 1.50 11.86 -8.05
CA PRO A 106 0.27 11.84 -8.85
C PRO A 106 0.06 10.53 -9.61
N GLU A 107 1.11 9.73 -9.79
CA GLU A 107 1.08 8.50 -10.57
C GLU A 107 0.86 7.28 -9.68
N ALA A 108 -0.14 6.46 -10.02
CA ALA A 108 -0.37 5.11 -9.50
C ALA A 108 -0.26 4.98 -7.96
N ASN A 109 -0.70 5.99 -7.23
CA ASN A 109 -0.61 6.08 -5.77
C ASN A 109 0.79 5.72 -5.22
N ARG A 110 1.85 6.19 -5.89
CA ARG A 110 3.23 6.06 -5.42
C ARG A 110 3.51 7.01 -4.27
N CYS A 111 4.30 6.57 -3.30
CA CYS A 111 4.76 7.44 -2.23
C CYS A 111 6.21 7.19 -1.82
N ALA A 112 6.78 8.18 -1.13
CA ALA A 112 7.98 8.04 -0.34
C ALA A 112 7.74 8.62 1.06
N TYR A 113 8.29 7.96 2.07
CA TYR A 113 8.36 8.45 3.43
C TYR A 113 9.84 8.53 3.82
N THR A 114 10.25 9.70 4.29
CA THR A 114 11.62 9.95 4.74
C THR A 114 11.60 10.37 6.20
N ASP A 115 12.42 9.70 7.00
CA ASP A 115 12.67 9.96 8.41
C ASP A 115 14.16 9.67 8.71
N PRO A 116 14.80 10.32 9.70
CA PRO A 116 16.24 10.18 9.91
C PRO A 116 16.71 8.75 10.20
N ALA A 117 15.81 7.86 10.62
CA ALA A 117 16.14 6.46 10.89
C ALA A 117 15.77 5.50 9.74
N ALA A 118 14.92 5.88 8.79
CA ALA A 118 14.57 5.02 7.66
C ALA A 118 13.88 5.78 6.51
N ASP A 119 14.21 5.39 5.28
CA ASP A 119 13.50 5.78 4.07
C ASP A 119 12.65 4.63 3.54
N LEU A 120 11.39 4.92 3.23
CA LEU A 120 10.48 3.98 2.59
C LEU A 120 10.07 4.52 1.23
N LYS A 121 10.16 3.65 0.21
CA LYS A 121 9.54 3.85 -1.11
C LYS A 121 8.45 2.81 -1.29
N GLY A 122 7.31 3.23 -1.82
CA GLY A 122 6.14 2.38 -1.77
C GLY A 122 4.92 2.91 -2.50
N THR A 123 3.78 2.36 -2.10
CA THR A 123 2.45 2.80 -2.51
C THR A 123 1.67 3.28 -1.30
N TYR A 124 0.68 4.13 -1.54
CA TYR A 124 -0.30 4.52 -0.53
C TYR A 124 -1.72 4.23 -1.00
N ARG A 125 -2.65 4.17 -0.06
CA ARG A 125 -4.08 4.16 -0.34
C ARG A 125 -4.84 4.77 0.82
N VAL A 126 -6.05 5.25 0.54
CA VAL A 126 -6.99 5.68 1.58
C VAL A 126 -8.12 4.67 1.69
N GLU A 127 -8.43 4.25 2.92
CA GLU A 127 -9.60 3.46 3.24
C GLU A 127 -10.58 4.30 4.08
N ASN A 128 -11.88 4.16 3.81
CA ASN A 128 -12.96 4.85 4.52
C ASN A 128 -12.83 6.40 4.59
N GLY A 129 -12.10 7.00 3.66
CA GLY A 129 -11.85 8.45 3.57
C GLY A 129 -11.03 9.04 4.73
N ASN A 130 -10.55 8.22 5.66
CA ASN A 130 -9.89 8.71 6.88
C ASN A 130 -8.73 7.84 7.37
N THR A 131 -8.42 6.74 6.68
CA THR A 131 -7.32 5.84 7.05
C THR A 131 -6.32 5.80 5.91
N LEU A 132 -5.15 6.36 6.13
CA LEU A 132 -4.02 6.30 5.21
C LEU A 132 -3.23 5.02 5.48
N ILE A 133 -3.01 4.21 4.44
CA ILE A 133 -2.13 3.05 4.50
C ILE A 133 -0.97 3.27 3.54
N VAL A 134 0.25 3.13 4.03
CA VAL A 134 1.49 3.22 3.26
C VAL A 134 2.18 1.87 3.30
N GLU A 135 2.57 1.34 2.14
CA GLU A 135 3.18 0.02 2.00
C GLU A 135 4.47 0.10 1.19
N ALA A 136 5.56 -0.44 1.75
CA ALA A 136 6.86 -0.52 1.09
C ALA A 136 6.81 -1.48 -0.12
N ASP A 137 7.50 -1.12 -1.20
CA ASP A 137 7.59 -1.97 -2.40
C ASP A 137 8.18 -3.35 -2.12
N ASN A 138 9.21 -3.40 -1.28
CA ASN A 138 9.83 -4.63 -0.83
C ASN A 138 9.76 -4.71 0.70
N LYS A 139 8.56 -5.02 1.20
CA LYS A 139 8.25 -5.12 2.63
C LYS A 139 9.28 -5.92 3.43
N LYS A 140 9.67 -7.12 2.96
CA LYS A 140 10.60 -8.00 3.69
C LYS A 140 11.99 -7.40 3.82
N GLU A 141 12.48 -6.75 2.77
CA GLU A 141 13.80 -6.10 2.78
C GLU A 141 13.78 -4.84 3.65
N TYR A 142 12.73 -4.03 3.54
CA TYR A 142 12.54 -2.85 4.39
C TYR A 142 12.51 -3.23 5.89
N GLU A 143 11.72 -4.25 6.25
CA GLU A 143 11.62 -4.74 7.63
C GLU A 143 12.96 -5.28 8.15
N LYS A 144 13.70 -6.03 7.31
CA LYS A 144 15.00 -6.58 7.69
C LYS A 144 16.07 -5.49 7.88
N SER A 145 16.07 -4.46 7.04
CA SER A 145 17.10 -3.41 7.02
C SER A 145 16.88 -2.33 8.07
N THR A 146 15.62 -2.00 8.36
CA THR A 146 15.25 -0.89 9.24
C THR A 146 14.72 -1.34 10.59
N GLY A 147 14.27 -2.60 10.71
CA GLY A 147 13.54 -3.10 11.87
C GLY A 147 12.13 -2.52 12.03
N ARG A 148 11.64 -1.72 11.06
CA ARG A 148 10.31 -1.09 11.07
C ARG A 148 9.32 -1.87 10.23
N GLN A 149 8.04 -1.75 10.53
CA GLN A 149 6.97 -2.38 9.74
C GLN A 149 6.97 -1.84 8.31
N GLY A 150 6.92 -2.73 7.30
CA GLY A 150 6.82 -2.31 5.90
C GLY A 150 5.39 -1.91 5.48
N THR A 151 4.43 -1.97 6.39
CA THR A 151 3.09 -1.40 6.23
C THR A 151 2.82 -0.48 7.41
N MET A 152 2.58 0.80 7.13
CA MET A 152 2.26 1.81 8.15
C MET A 152 0.82 2.26 7.95
N THR A 153 0.07 2.39 9.05
CA THR A 153 -1.34 2.80 9.01
C THR A 153 -1.56 4.01 9.90
N TYR A 154 -2.11 5.07 9.31
CA TYR A 154 -2.36 6.34 9.98
C TYR A 154 -3.84 6.69 9.89
N LYS A 155 -4.40 7.28 10.95
CA LYS A 155 -5.67 7.99 10.85
C LYS A 155 -5.43 9.39 10.32
N ILE A 156 -6.10 9.76 9.25
CA ILE A 156 -6.18 11.14 8.75
C ILE A 156 -7.15 11.88 9.67
N VAL A 157 -6.60 12.72 10.54
CA VAL A 157 -7.38 13.54 11.47
C VAL A 157 -7.90 14.79 10.75
N GLN A 158 -7.07 15.37 9.89
CA GLN A 158 -7.40 16.58 9.15
C GLN A 158 -6.51 16.70 7.92
N VAL A 159 -7.08 17.16 6.81
CA VAL A 159 -6.35 17.75 5.69
C VAL A 159 -7.06 19.07 5.34
N THR A 160 -6.32 20.16 5.21
CA THR A 160 -6.92 21.46 4.85
C THR A 160 -6.81 21.68 3.35
N GLU A 161 -7.92 22.06 2.72
CA GLU A 161 -7.97 22.37 1.28
C GLU A 161 -7.65 23.84 0.96
N GLN A 162 -7.39 24.66 1.97
CA GLN A 162 -7.02 26.06 1.82
C GLN A 162 -5.77 26.39 2.65
N PRO A 163 -4.97 27.41 2.25
CA PRO A 163 -3.83 27.86 3.03
C PRO A 163 -4.22 28.31 4.45
N PRO A 164 -3.40 28.02 5.48
CA PRO A 164 -2.17 27.23 5.42
C PRO A 164 -2.45 25.73 5.31
N TYR A 165 -1.91 25.11 4.24
CA TYR A 165 -2.08 23.69 3.94
C TYR A 165 -1.41 22.81 5.02
N GLN A 166 -2.21 21.99 5.67
CA GLN A 166 -1.82 21.12 6.77
C GLN A 166 -2.45 19.74 6.60
N LEU A 167 -1.65 18.73 6.90
CA LEU A 167 -2.06 17.33 7.04
C LEU A 167 -1.75 16.89 8.46
N ILE A 168 -2.77 16.42 9.18
CA ILE A 168 -2.63 15.87 10.53
C ILE A 168 -2.90 14.38 10.48
N LEU A 169 -1.86 13.60 10.74
CA LEU A 169 -1.92 12.14 10.83
C LEU A 169 -1.82 11.71 12.29
N GLN A 170 -2.46 10.59 12.63
CA GLN A 170 -2.38 9.98 13.95
C GLN A 170 -1.94 8.52 13.84
N GLU A 171 -0.92 8.16 14.61
CA GLU A 171 -0.45 6.80 14.83
C GLU A 171 -0.57 6.46 16.32
N GLY A 172 -1.44 5.50 16.67
CA GLY A 172 -1.77 5.24 18.07
C GLY A 172 -2.33 6.51 18.75
N GLU A 173 -1.66 6.97 19.80
CA GLU A 173 -2.02 8.20 20.53
C GLU A 173 -1.27 9.45 20.05
N VAL A 174 -0.30 9.30 19.14
CA VAL A 174 0.58 10.38 18.68
C VAL A 174 -0.02 11.06 17.45
N LYS A 175 -0.12 12.39 17.49
CA LYS A 175 -0.53 13.22 16.33
C LYS A 175 0.68 13.92 15.74
N MET A 176 0.80 13.87 14.42
CA MET A 176 1.85 14.50 13.64
C MET A 176 1.23 15.49 12.67
N THR A 177 1.76 16.72 12.65
CA THR A 177 1.30 17.79 11.76
C THR A 177 2.36 18.06 10.70
N PHE A 178 1.96 17.93 9.44
CA PHE A 178 2.78 18.17 8.28
C PHE A 178 2.27 19.40 7.53
N LYS A 179 3.18 20.18 6.97
CA LYS A 179 2.87 21.32 6.09
C LYS A 179 3.15 20.93 4.65
N LEU A 180 2.30 21.34 3.72
CA LEU A 180 2.58 21.17 2.30
C LEU A 180 3.75 22.08 1.90
N THR A 181 4.83 21.50 1.39
CA THR A 181 6.03 22.22 0.93
C THR A 181 6.15 22.26 -0.58
N LYS A 182 5.49 21.34 -1.29
CA LYS A 182 5.41 21.30 -2.76
C LYS A 182 4.12 20.64 -3.21
N SER A 183 3.36 21.28 -4.11
CA SER A 183 2.26 20.65 -4.85
C SER A 183 2.77 20.07 -6.17
N PHE A 184 2.10 19.03 -6.68
CA PHE A 184 2.38 18.45 -8.01
C PHE A 184 1.31 18.79 -9.06
N GLY A 185 0.38 19.69 -8.73
CA GLY A 185 -0.59 20.25 -9.65
C GLY A 185 -0.66 21.76 -9.50
N ASP A 186 -0.41 22.46 -10.61
CA ASP A 186 -0.87 23.83 -10.91
C ASP A 186 -1.55 23.75 -12.29
#